data_AF-A0A8J7NI00-F1
#
_entry.id   AF-A0A8J7NI00-F1
#
_cell.length_a   1.000
_cell.length_b   1.000
_cell.length_c   1.000
_cell.angle_alpha   90.00
_cell.angle_beta   90.00
_cell.angle_gamma   90.00
#
_symmetry.space_group_name_H-M   'P 1'
#
loop_
_entity.id
_entity.type
_entity.pdbx_description
1 polymer ?
#
loop_
_entity_poly.entity_id
_entity_poly.type
_entity_poly.pdbx_seq_one_letter_code
_entity_poly.pdbx_strand_id
1 'polypeptide(L)'
;MIRDLFPDVELLNSIPPDEVIPIGAAIEAGILLGRDTTTVDEDCITVECCGKDILVKEAGESGADVYTVLLPSGTPLPARRQHTLQSPGNAASVCLELYQSLGQTCTTDEKVAQIVLKDLELKEEDHDIITVLTMKRDGSLHVTCTDQGSGKSEAVTIEVAS
;
A
#
# COMPACT_ATOMS: atom_id res chain seq x y z
N MET A 1 -19.07 -25.32 -1.76
CA MET A 1 -18.99 -23.87 -1.54
C MET A 1 -18.55 -23.09 -2.78
N ILE A 2 -17.41 -23.34 -3.44
CA ILE A 2 -17.04 -22.55 -4.65
C ILE A 2 -17.94 -22.87 -5.85
N ARG A 3 -18.20 -24.15 -6.15
CA ARG A 3 -19.11 -24.53 -7.25
C ARG A 3 -20.55 -24.09 -7.02
N ASP A 4 -20.99 -24.04 -5.77
CA ASP A 4 -22.33 -23.57 -5.41
C ASP A 4 -22.46 -22.06 -5.58
N LEU A 5 -21.35 -21.32 -5.41
CA LEU A 5 -21.27 -19.88 -5.70
C LEU A 5 -21.17 -19.59 -7.20
N PHE A 6 -20.70 -20.56 -8.00
CA PHE A 6 -20.38 -20.40 -9.43
C PHE A 6 -20.94 -21.58 -10.25
N PRO A 7 -22.26 -21.68 -10.44
CA PRO A 7 -22.92 -22.88 -10.94
C PRO A 7 -22.69 -23.16 -12.43
N ASP A 8 -22.47 -22.13 -13.25
CA ASP A 8 -22.22 -22.25 -14.69
C ASP A 8 -20.71 -22.36 -15.02
N VAL A 9 -19.84 -22.50 -14.00
CA VAL A 9 -18.38 -22.37 -14.15
C VAL A 9 -17.65 -23.60 -13.63
N GLU A 10 -16.68 -24.06 -14.42
CA GLU A 10 -15.88 -25.23 -14.08
C GLU A 10 -14.65 -24.84 -13.25
N LEU A 11 -14.37 -25.64 -12.22
CA LEU A 11 -13.28 -25.38 -11.27
C LEU A 11 -11.95 -25.75 -11.91
N LEU A 12 -11.09 -24.77 -12.16
CA LEU A 12 -9.79 -24.98 -12.81
C LEU A 12 -8.82 -25.73 -11.89
N ASN A 13 -8.28 -26.84 -12.40
CA ASN A 13 -7.37 -27.76 -11.72
C ASN A 13 -6.41 -28.46 -12.71
N SER A 14 -6.13 -27.79 -13.83
CA SER A 14 -5.32 -28.31 -14.94
C SER A 14 -3.84 -28.46 -14.61
N ILE A 15 -3.37 -27.71 -13.62
CA ILE A 15 -2.09 -27.92 -12.96
C ILE A 15 -2.43 -28.54 -11.61
N PRO A 16 -1.72 -29.59 -11.17
CA PRO A 16 -1.89 -30.09 -9.82
C PRO A 16 -1.87 -28.88 -8.86
N PRO A 17 -2.86 -28.70 -7.97
CA PRO A 17 -2.92 -27.55 -7.07
C PRO A 17 -1.68 -27.45 -6.16
N ASP A 18 -0.94 -28.55 -6.09
CA ASP A 18 0.39 -28.75 -5.54
C ASP A 18 1.56 -28.23 -6.42
N GLU A 19 1.39 -28.02 -7.74
CA GLU A 19 2.43 -27.57 -8.70
C GLU A 19 2.20 -26.15 -9.27
N VAL A 20 0.99 -25.58 -9.11
CA VAL A 20 0.56 -24.33 -9.76
C VAL A 20 1.27 -23.04 -9.28
N ILE A 21 1.68 -22.99 -8.01
CA ILE A 21 2.41 -21.86 -7.44
C ILE A 21 3.89 -21.86 -7.88
N PRO A 22 4.62 -22.99 -7.82
CA PRO A 22 6.01 -23.02 -8.27
C PRO A 22 6.17 -22.81 -9.79
N ILE A 23 5.23 -23.29 -10.61
CA ILE A 23 5.21 -22.99 -12.04
C ILE A 23 4.87 -21.52 -12.33
N GLY A 24 4.13 -20.85 -11.46
CA GLY A 24 3.99 -19.39 -11.52
C GLY A 24 5.29 -18.68 -11.14
N ALA A 25 6.04 -19.28 -10.20
CA ALA A 25 7.31 -18.85 -9.61
C ALA A 25 8.55 -18.95 -10.53
N ALA A 26 8.35 -19.58 -11.67
CA ALA A 26 9.22 -19.70 -12.82
C ALA A 26 9.18 -18.53 -13.78
N ILE A 27 7.94 -18.15 -14.06
CA ILE A 27 7.59 -17.48 -15.28
C ILE A 27 7.96 -16.02 -15.15
N GLU A 28 7.75 -15.40 -13.97
CA GLU A 28 8.23 -14.03 -13.74
C GLU A 28 9.78 -13.96 -13.74
N ALA A 29 10.53 -15.07 -13.55
CA ALA A 29 11.98 -15.06 -13.51
C ALA A 29 12.58 -14.88 -14.90
N GLY A 30 12.02 -15.62 -15.86
CA GLY A 30 12.32 -15.44 -17.28
C GLY A 30 11.90 -14.05 -17.78
N ILE A 31 10.77 -13.54 -17.28
CA ILE A 31 10.22 -12.21 -17.59
C ILE A 31 11.16 -11.08 -17.10
N LEU A 32 11.77 -11.20 -15.92
CA LEU A 32 12.65 -10.18 -15.34
C LEU A 32 14.03 -10.06 -16.01
N LEU A 33 14.39 -11.02 -16.86
CA LEU A 33 15.72 -11.13 -17.48
C LEU A 33 15.70 -11.04 -19.02
N GLY A 34 14.52 -10.87 -19.65
CA GLY A 34 14.39 -10.54 -21.08
C GLY A 34 14.74 -11.68 -22.06
N ARG A 35 14.49 -12.93 -21.68
CA ARG A 35 14.81 -14.11 -22.51
C ARG A 35 13.53 -14.76 -23.06
N ASP A 36 13.33 -14.78 -24.38
CA ASP A 36 12.42 -15.74 -25.03
C ASP A 36 13.11 -17.11 -25.00
N THR A 37 12.89 -17.87 -23.93
CA THR A 37 13.19 -19.29 -23.91
C THR A 37 11.89 -20.06 -24.09
N THR A 38 11.83 -20.88 -25.14
CA THR A 38 10.83 -21.94 -25.39
C THR A 38 10.77 -23.03 -24.30
N THR A 39 11.38 -22.76 -23.15
CA THR A 39 11.45 -23.49 -21.90
C THR A 39 11.59 -22.41 -20.84
N VAL A 40 10.50 -21.97 -20.24
CA VAL A 40 10.54 -20.98 -19.17
C VAL A 40 11.21 -21.69 -18.00
N ASP A 41 12.51 -21.48 -17.77
CA ASP A 41 13.23 -22.14 -16.68
C ASP A 41 12.55 -21.75 -15.36
N GLU A 42 12.11 -22.76 -14.61
CA GLU A 42 10.94 -22.64 -13.76
C GLU A 42 11.15 -22.07 -12.34
N ASP A 43 12.28 -21.45 -12.00
CA ASP A 43 12.69 -21.55 -10.59
C ASP A 43 13.27 -20.32 -9.85
N CYS A 44 13.18 -19.06 -10.31
CA CYS A 44 13.49 -17.96 -9.36
C CYS A 44 12.92 -16.58 -9.68
N ILE A 45 11.68 -16.34 -9.26
CA ILE A 45 11.12 -14.99 -9.16
C ILE A 45 11.50 -14.40 -7.81
N THR A 46 12.40 -13.41 -7.81
CA THR A 46 12.62 -12.55 -6.65
C THR A 46 11.55 -11.47 -6.59
N VAL A 47 10.79 -11.48 -5.50
CA VAL A 47 9.85 -10.42 -5.17
C VAL A 47 10.47 -9.60 -4.05
N GLU A 48 10.65 -8.31 -4.31
CA GLU A 48 11.17 -7.37 -3.30
C GLU A 48 10.06 -7.10 -2.28
N CYS A 49 10.42 -6.83 -1.01
CA CYS A 49 9.45 -6.59 0.05
C CYS A 49 9.76 -5.32 0.84
N CYS A 50 8.74 -4.72 1.45
CA CYS A 50 8.88 -3.56 2.33
C CYS A 50 9.76 -3.87 3.55
N GLY A 51 10.78 -3.07 3.83
CA GLY A 51 11.76 -3.33 4.90
C GLY A 51 11.36 -2.88 6.31
N LYS A 52 10.39 -1.97 6.43
CA LYS A 52 9.86 -1.43 7.69
C LYS A 52 8.35 -1.32 7.61
N ASP A 53 7.68 -1.24 8.73
CA ASP A 53 6.25 -0.90 8.75
C ASP A 53 6.10 0.55 8.31
N ILE A 54 5.20 0.83 7.36
CA ILE A 54 4.76 2.20 7.06
C ILE A 54 3.48 2.46 7.83
N LEU A 55 3.54 3.44 8.72
CA LEU A 55 2.44 3.84 9.58
C LEU A 55 1.94 5.21 9.16
N VAL A 56 0.63 5.42 9.31
CA VAL A 56 0.04 6.75 9.31
C VAL A 56 -0.17 7.19 10.75
N LYS A 57 0.18 8.45 11.04
CA LYS A 57 -0.16 9.09 12.30
C LYS A 57 -1.52 9.76 12.17
N GLU A 58 -2.42 9.39 13.07
CA GLU A 58 -3.76 9.92 13.21
C GLU A 58 -3.90 10.61 14.57
N ALA A 59 -4.60 11.73 14.61
CA ALA A 59 -4.99 12.35 15.87
C ALA A 59 -6.20 11.57 16.42
N GLY A 60 -6.01 10.82 17.50
CA GLY A 60 -7.11 10.10 18.14
C GLY A 60 -8.10 11.03 18.84
N GLU A 61 -9.32 10.54 19.11
CA GLU A 61 -10.40 11.29 19.77
C GLU A 61 -10.01 11.86 21.15
N SER A 62 -9.04 11.24 21.83
CA SER A 62 -8.49 11.69 23.12
C SER A 62 -7.36 12.74 22.99
N GLY A 63 -7.02 13.18 21.78
CA GLY A 63 -5.87 14.05 21.51
C GLY A 63 -4.50 13.35 21.60
N ALA A 64 -4.50 12.02 21.76
CA ALA A 64 -3.30 11.19 21.71
C ALA A 64 -3.02 10.75 20.26
N ASP A 65 -1.74 10.74 19.88
CA ASP A 65 -1.32 10.23 18.58
C ASP A 65 -1.57 8.71 18.49
N VAL A 66 -2.31 8.30 17.47
CA VAL A 66 -2.56 6.89 17.14
C VAL A 66 -1.82 6.57 15.85
N TYR A 67 -1.07 5.47 15.84
CA TYR A 67 -0.34 5.03 14.65
C TYR A 67 -0.99 3.77 14.08
N THR A 68 -1.42 3.85 12.82
CA THR A 68 -2.04 2.73 12.10
C THR A 68 -1.08 2.22 11.04
N VAL A 69 -0.77 0.92 11.06
CA VAL A 69 0.10 0.29 10.05
C VAL A 69 -0.66 0.14 8.73
N LEU A 70 -0.18 0.78 7.65
CA LEU A 70 -0.77 0.71 6.31
C LEU A 70 -0.08 -0.32 5.42
N LEU A 71 1.25 -0.33 5.42
CA LEU A 71 2.07 -1.33 4.74
C LEU A 71 2.96 -2.02 5.77
N PRO A 72 2.60 -3.23 6.23
CA PRO A 72 3.46 -4.00 7.10
C PRO A 72 4.80 -4.31 6.44
N SER A 73 5.85 -4.38 7.25
CA SER A 73 7.12 -4.98 6.88
C SER A 73 6.88 -6.38 6.31
N GLY A 74 7.64 -6.71 5.26
CA GLY A 74 7.46 -7.94 4.49
C GLY A 74 6.38 -7.88 3.41
N THR A 75 5.66 -6.77 3.21
CA THR A 75 4.70 -6.65 2.10
C THR A 75 5.42 -6.77 0.74
N PRO A 76 5.01 -7.70 -0.15
CA PRO A 76 5.61 -7.86 -1.48
C PRO A 76 5.38 -6.63 -2.37
N LEU A 77 6.40 -6.25 -3.13
CA LEU A 77 6.44 -5.07 -3.99
C LEU A 77 6.34 -5.45 -5.46
N PRO A 78 5.65 -4.63 -6.28
CA PRO A 78 4.99 -3.38 -5.92
C PRO A 78 3.73 -3.60 -5.07
N ALA A 79 3.48 -2.71 -4.11
CA ALA A 79 2.34 -2.76 -3.22
C ALA A 79 1.52 -1.49 -3.30
N ARG A 80 0.18 -1.62 -3.18
CA ARG A 80 -0.74 -0.49 -3.10
C ARG A 80 -1.70 -0.68 -1.94
N ARG A 81 -1.84 0.36 -1.11
CA ARG A 81 -2.78 0.40 0.00
C ARG A 81 -3.57 1.68 -0.02
N GLN A 82 -4.86 1.57 0.28
CA GLN A 82 -5.76 2.69 0.43
C GLN A 82 -6.21 2.75 1.88
N HIS A 83 -6.25 3.95 2.42
CA HIS A 83 -6.72 4.28 3.76
C HIS A 83 -7.61 5.51 3.67
N THR A 84 -8.64 5.58 4.51
CA THR A 84 -9.54 6.75 4.55
C THR A 84 -9.43 7.40 5.92
N LEU A 85 -9.14 8.69 5.92
CA LEU A 85 -9.01 9.51 7.11
C LEU A 85 -10.18 10.47 7.18
N GLN A 86 -10.79 10.55 8.35
CA GLN A 86 -11.85 11.51 8.60
C GLN A 86 -11.26 12.74 9.28
N SER A 87 -11.62 13.92 8.79
CA SER A 87 -11.22 15.20 9.39
C SER A 87 -12.44 16.07 9.65
N PRO A 88 -12.48 16.84 10.75
CA PRO A 88 -13.60 17.74 11.04
C PRO A 88 -13.92 18.66 9.87
N GLY A 89 -15.21 18.82 9.55
CA GLY A 89 -15.67 19.69 8.45
C GLY A 89 -15.22 21.15 8.53
N ASN A 90 -14.92 21.63 9.74
CA ASN A 90 -14.42 22.98 10.00
C ASN A 90 -12.89 23.12 9.86
N ALA A 91 -12.17 22.05 9.49
CA ALA A 91 -10.73 22.09 9.27
C ALA A 91 -10.41 22.70 7.89
N ALA A 92 -9.64 23.79 7.87
CA ALA A 92 -9.18 24.42 6.63
C ALA A 92 -8.00 23.68 5.97
N SER A 93 -7.37 22.74 6.68
CA SER A 93 -6.28 21.92 6.16
C SER A 93 -6.13 20.62 6.96
N VAL A 94 -5.69 19.56 6.28
CA VAL A 94 -5.35 18.27 6.89
C VAL A 94 -3.88 17.99 6.70
N CYS A 95 -3.21 17.55 7.77
CA CYS A 95 -1.82 17.12 7.72
C CYS A 95 -1.75 15.61 7.93
N LEU A 96 -1.33 14.90 6.88
CA LEU A 96 -0.96 13.50 6.95
C LEU A 96 0.53 13.38 7.26
N GLU A 97 0.88 12.58 8.25
CA GLU A 97 2.26 12.21 8.53
C GLU A 97 2.43 10.70 8.40
N LEU A 98 3.46 10.29 7.68
CA LEU A 98 3.86 8.89 7.58
C LEU A 98 5.13 8.65 8.36
N TYR A 99 5.17 7.52 9.04
CA TYR A 99 6.28 7.07 9.85
C TYR A 99 6.74 5.70 9.41
N GLN A 100 8.01 5.41 9.67
CA GLN A 100 8.56 4.07 9.55
C GLN A 100 8.94 3.55 10.93
N SER A 101 8.56 2.30 11.20
CA SER A 101 8.88 1.62 12.45
C SER A 101 9.49 0.23 12.19
N LEU A 102 10.35 -0.21 13.10
CA LEU A 102 10.99 -1.53 13.09
C LEU A 102 10.21 -2.57 13.92
N GLY A 103 8.98 -2.25 14.34
CA GLY A 103 8.14 -3.09 15.20
C GLY A 103 8.32 -2.82 16.69
N GLN A 104 7.66 -3.64 17.52
CA GLN A 104 7.28 -3.36 18.93
C GLN A 104 8.40 -3.03 19.94
N THR A 105 9.69 -3.07 19.58
CA THR A 105 10.81 -2.88 20.53
C THR A 105 11.73 -1.69 20.26
N CYS A 106 11.45 -0.85 19.27
CA CYS A 106 12.24 0.36 19.03
C CYS A 106 11.38 1.61 19.16
N THR A 107 11.56 2.31 20.28
CA THR A 107 10.92 3.58 20.69
C THR A 107 11.36 4.79 19.84
N THR A 108 11.54 4.61 18.53
CA THR A 108 11.96 5.67 17.61
C THR A 108 11.28 5.48 16.26
N ASP A 109 10.04 5.94 16.16
CA ASP A 109 9.36 6.07 14.87
C ASP A 109 9.99 7.24 14.11
N GLU A 110 10.50 6.97 12.92
CA GLU A 110 11.14 7.99 12.07
C GLU A 110 10.11 8.52 11.07
N LYS A 111 9.96 9.84 11.01
CA LYS A 111 9.03 10.48 10.07
C LYS A 111 9.58 10.37 8.65
N VAL A 112 8.83 9.70 7.78
CA VAL A 112 9.18 9.46 6.37
C VAL A 112 8.65 10.56 5.47
N ALA A 113 7.41 11.00 5.73
CA ALA A 113 6.74 11.95 4.86
C ALA A 113 5.72 12.80 5.61
N GLN A 114 5.46 13.98 5.06
CA GLN A 114 4.37 14.85 5.49
C GLN A 114 3.68 15.40 4.25
N ILE A 115 2.36 15.32 4.24
CA ILE A 115 1.52 15.86 3.18
C ILE A 115 0.51 16.76 3.85
N VAL A 116 0.42 18.00 3.38
CA VAL A 116 -0.54 18.97 3.90
C VAL A 116 -1.51 19.31 2.79
N LEU A 117 -2.74 18.81 2.91
CA LEU A 117 -3.85 19.19 2.04
C LEU A 117 -4.43 20.50 2.57
N LYS A 118 -4.33 21.57 1.78
CA LYS A 118 -4.74 22.93 2.17
C LYS A 118 -6.02 23.35 1.48
N ASP A 119 -6.56 24.47 1.94
CA ASP A 119 -7.73 25.14 1.36
C ASP A 119 -8.97 24.25 1.33
N LEU A 120 -9.18 23.41 2.35
CA LEU A 120 -10.40 22.60 2.47
C LEU A 120 -11.62 23.49 2.70
N GLU A 121 -12.74 23.11 2.11
CA GLU A 121 -14.00 23.84 2.26
C GLU A 121 -14.55 23.65 3.67
N LEU A 122 -15.05 24.71 4.30
CA LEU A 122 -15.67 24.61 5.61
C LEU A 122 -17.11 24.09 5.45
N LYS A 123 -17.41 22.95 6.06
CA LYS A 123 -18.73 22.31 6.02
C LYS A 123 -19.11 21.72 7.39
N GLU A 124 -20.38 21.39 7.58
CA GLU A 124 -20.89 20.79 8.83
C GLU A 124 -20.54 19.30 8.95
N GLU A 125 -20.44 18.60 7.82
CA GLU A 125 -20.07 17.18 7.74
C GLU A 125 -18.55 17.01 7.75
N ASP A 126 -18.05 15.82 8.11
CA ASP A 126 -16.61 15.55 8.08
C ASP A 126 -16.07 15.42 6.65
N HIS A 127 -14.79 15.72 6.48
CA HIS A 127 -14.03 15.48 5.25
C HIS A 127 -13.52 14.05 5.24
N ASP A 128 -13.85 13.30 4.18
CA ASP A 128 -13.27 11.99 3.92
C ASP A 128 -12.05 12.14 3.00
N ILE A 129 -10.86 12.02 3.58
CA ILE A 129 -9.59 12.09 2.87
C ILE A 129 -9.13 10.68 2.51
N ILE A 130 -9.17 10.34 1.22
CA ILE A 130 -8.59 9.10 0.72
C ILE A 130 -7.08 9.27 0.59
N THR A 131 -6.34 8.47 1.33
CA THR A 131 -4.90 8.35 1.22
C THR A 131 -4.54 7.04 0.52
N VAL A 132 -3.79 7.12 -0.57
CA VAL A 132 -3.29 5.94 -1.31
C VAL A 132 -1.78 5.94 -1.24
N LEU A 133 -1.23 4.84 -0.73
CA LEU A 133 0.20 4.56 -0.69
C LEU A 133 0.49 3.54 -1.79
N THR A 134 1.44 3.89 -2.66
CA THR A 134 1.96 3.01 -3.69
C THR A 134 3.45 2.88 -3.49
N MET A 135 3.88 1.71 -3.02
CA MET A 135 5.30 1.39 -2.90
C MET A 135 5.72 0.65 -4.17
N LYS A 136 6.67 1.21 -4.90
CA LYS A 136 7.19 0.60 -6.11
C LYS A 136 8.17 -0.51 -5.77
N ARG A 137 8.56 -1.28 -6.80
CA ARG A 137 9.56 -2.34 -6.70
C ARG A 137 10.85 -1.84 -6.03
N ASP A 138 11.42 -0.74 -6.56
CA ASP A 138 12.61 -0.07 -6.03
C ASP A 138 12.51 0.48 -4.59
N GLY A 139 11.36 0.33 -3.92
CA GLY A 139 11.11 0.81 -2.57
C GLY A 139 10.68 2.28 -2.48
N SER A 140 10.62 3.00 -3.60
CA SER A 140 10.10 4.39 -3.60
C SER A 140 8.63 4.39 -3.23
N LEU A 141 8.25 5.32 -2.36
CA LEU A 141 6.91 5.45 -1.84
C LEU A 141 6.22 6.65 -2.47
N HIS A 142 5.16 6.41 -3.22
CA HIS A 142 4.29 7.45 -3.75
C HIS A 142 3.00 7.50 -2.94
N VAL A 143 2.67 8.68 -2.41
CA VAL A 143 1.54 8.87 -1.53
C VAL A 143 0.67 9.98 -2.08
N THR A 144 -0.62 9.72 -2.20
CA THR A 144 -1.61 10.70 -2.64
C THR A 144 -2.69 10.85 -1.59
N CYS A 145 -3.02 12.07 -1.20
CA CYS A 145 -4.17 12.39 -0.37
C CYS A 145 -5.20 13.14 -1.22
N THR A 146 -6.45 12.71 -1.19
CA THR A 146 -7.55 13.34 -1.94
C THR A 146 -8.76 13.52 -1.05
N ASP A 147 -9.26 14.74 -0.93
CA ASP A 147 -10.57 15.00 -0.33
C ASP A 147 -11.68 14.54 -1.30
N GLN A 148 -12.53 13.62 -0.86
CA GLN A 148 -13.64 13.12 -1.69
C GLN A 148 -14.69 14.20 -2.00
N GLY A 149 -14.87 15.18 -1.12
CA GLY A 149 -15.88 16.22 -1.29
C GLY A 149 -15.50 17.23 -2.38
N SER A 150 -14.34 17.86 -2.21
CA SER A 150 -13.86 18.91 -3.14
C SER A 150 -13.06 18.36 -4.33
N GLY A 151 -12.59 17.11 -4.27
CA GLY A 151 -11.70 16.51 -5.26
C GLY A 151 -10.26 17.04 -5.22
N LYS A 152 -9.93 17.90 -4.25
CA LYS A 152 -8.57 18.42 -4.09
C LYS A 152 -7.62 17.30 -3.69
N SER A 153 -6.48 17.24 -4.36
CA SER A 153 -5.48 16.21 -4.13
C SER A 153 -4.08 16.79 -3.99
N GLU A 154 -3.30 16.22 -3.08
CA GLU A 154 -1.87 16.49 -2.92
C GLU A 154 -1.11 15.17 -2.93
N ALA A 155 0.12 15.20 -3.45
CA ALA A 155 0.93 14.00 -3.58
C ALA A 155 2.39 14.26 -3.23
N VAL A 156 3.05 13.25 -2.69
CA VAL A 156 4.49 13.26 -2.44
C VAL A 156 5.10 11.95 -2.91
N THR A 157 6.30 12.03 -3.46
CA THR A 157 7.11 10.86 -3.79
C THR A 157 8.34 10.89 -2.91
N ILE A 158 8.55 9.82 -2.14
CA ILE A 158 9.74 9.60 -1.34
C ILE A 158 10.60 8.61 -2.12
N GLU A 159 11.72 9.11 -2.63
CA GLU A 159 12.78 8.28 -3.20
C GLU A 159 13.53 7.58 -2.07
N VAL A 160 14.00 6.35 -2.31
CA VAL A 160 14.84 5.64 -1.35
C VAL A 160 16.19 6.36 -1.27
N ALA A 161 16.54 6.89 -0.10
CA ALA A 161 17.87 7.42 0.14
C ALA A 161 18.88 6.26 0.11
N SER A 162 19.80 6.29 -0.85
CA SER A 162 20.89 5.31 -1.00
C SER A 162 21.95 5.41 0.10
#